data_AF-A0A060CBC8-F1
#
_entry.id   AF-A0A060CBC8-F1
#
_cell.length_a   1.000
_cell.length_b   1.000
_cell.length_c   1.000
_cell.angle_alpha   90.00
_cell.angle_beta   90.00
_cell.angle_gamma   90.00
#
_symmetry.space_group_name_H-M   'P 1'
#
loop_
_entity.id
_entity.type
_entity.pdbx_description
1 polymer ?
#
loop_
_entity_poly.entity_id
_entity_poly.type
_entity_poly.pdbx_seq_one_letter_code
_entity_poly.pdbx_strand_id
1 'polypeptide(L)' 'MKDDFIFGTATAAYQIEGAISEDGRTPSIWDAFTQKPGAVKNGD' A
#
# COMPACT_ATOMS: atom_id res chain seq x y z
N MET A 1 -4.94 -19.81 25.27
CA MET A 1 -5.70 -19.01 24.29
C MET A 1 -7.10 -19.55 24.23
N LYS A 2 -8.10 -18.71 23.97
CA LYS A 2 -9.50 -19.14 23.85
C LYS A 2 -9.66 -19.92 22.53
N ASP A 3 -10.54 -20.91 22.49
CA ASP A 3 -10.64 -21.86 21.37
C ASP A 3 -10.96 -21.20 20.01
N ASP A 4 -11.57 -20.00 20.03
CA ASP A 4 -11.93 -19.23 18.82
C ASP A 4 -10.90 -18.16 18.42
N PHE A 5 -9.70 -18.16 19.02
CA PHE A 5 -8.67 -17.19 18.65
C PHE A 5 -7.99 -17.57 17.33
N ILE A 6 -8.07 -16.70 16.32
CA ILE A 6 -7.44 -16.91 15.01
C ILE A 6 -6.17 -16.07 14.92
N PHE A 7 -5.06 -16.73 14.63
CA PHE A 7 -3.84 -16.06 14.18
C PHE A 7 -3.92 -15.80 12.68
N GLY A 8 -3.52 -14.60 12.29
CA GLY A 8 -3.42 -14.22 10.90
C GLY A 8 -2.43 -13.08 10.69
N THR A 9 -2.30 -12.67 9.44
CA THR A 9 -1.53 -11.51 9.01
C THR A 9 -2.35 -10.69 8.03
N ALA A 10 -1.99 -9.43 7.83
CA ALA A 10 -2.67 -8.52 6.93
C ALA A 10 -1.67 -7.60 6.22
N THR A 11 -2.02 -7.19 5.01
CA THR A 11 -1.29 -6.22 4.20
C THR A 11 -2.28 -5.24 3.57
N ALA A 12 -1.77 -4.19 2.91
CA ALA A 12 -2.57 -3.32 2.05
C ALA A 12 -1.97 -3.26 0.65
N ALA A 13 -2.84 -3.14 -0.36
CA ALA A 13 -2.49 -3.21 -1.78
C ALA A 13 -1.29 -2.31 -2.15
N TYR A 14 -1.39 -1.00 -1.91
CA TYR A 14 -0.33 -0.05 -2.27
C TYR A 14 0.99 -0.27 -1.51
N GLN A 15 0.97 -0.99 -0.38
CA GLN A 15 2.17 -1.29 0.39
C GLN A 15 2.98 -2.46 -0.18
N ILE A 16 2.36 -3.36 -0.95
CA ILE A 16 3.00 -4.64 -1.33
C ILE A 16 2.83 -5.04 -2.80
N GLU A 17 1.82 -4.55 -3.51
CA GLU A 17 1.51 -5.06 -4.86
C GLU A 17 2.44 -4.50 -5.94
N GLY A 18 2.80 -3.22 -5.89
CA GLY A 18 3.56 -2.56 -6.95
C GLY A 18 2.74 -2.38 -8.23
N ALA A 19 3.33 -2.67 -9.40
CA ALA A 19 2.66 -2.69 -10.71
C ALA A 19 1.76 -1.46 -10.99
N ILE A 20 2.23 -0.26 -10.63
CA ILE A 20 1.37 0.93 -10.54
C ILE A 20 0.77 1.40 -11.87
N SER A 21 1.29 0.91 -13.00
CA SER A 21 0.86 1.26 -14.37
C SER A 21 0.61 0.03 -15.27
N GLU A 22 0.38 -1.14 -14.69
CA GLU A 22 0.14 -2.38 -15.44
C GLU A 22 -1.36 -2.72 -15.47
N ASP A 23 -1.74 -3.59 -16.42
CA ASP A 23 -3.04 -4.28 -16.48
C ASP A 23 -4.30 -3.41 -16.32
N GLY A 24 -4.23 -2.17 -16.78
CA GLY A 24 -5.36 -1.24 -16.74
C GLY A 24 -5.65 -0.63 -15.37
N ARG A 25 -4.72 -0.77 -14.40
CA ARG A 25 -4.81 -0.05 -13.12
C ARG A 25 -4.87 1.46 -13.35
N THR A 26 -5.85 2.11 -12.75
CA THR A 26 -5.91 3.58 -12.71
C THR A 26 -5.26 4.13 -11.43
N PRO A 27 -4.66 5.33 -11.47
CA PRO A 27 -4.02 5.93 -10.29
C PRO A 27 -4.96 6.08 -9.09
N SER A 28 -4.46 5.76 -7.91
CA SER A 28 -5.08 6.09 -6.62
C SER A 28 -4.57 7.43 -6.08
N ILE A 29 -5.16 7.92 -4.98
CA ILE A 29 -4.66 9.13 -4.32
C ILE A 29 -3.23 8.98 -3.80
N TRP A 30 -2.81 7.76 -3.45
CA TRP A 30 -1.46 7.49 -2.96
C TRP A 30 -0.42 7.68 -4.06
N ASP A 31 -0.73 7.31 -5.31
CA ASP A 31 0.14 7.57 -6.45
C ASP A 31 0.42 9.07 -6.65
N ALA A 32 -0.59 9.92 -6.45
CA ALA A 32 -0.43 11.37 -6.53
C ALA A 32 0.26 11.96 -5.29
N PHE A 33 0.01 11.39 -4.12
CA PHE A 33 0.59 11.86 -2.86
C PHE A 33 2.09 11.59 -2.78
N THR A 34 2.52 10.38 -3.15
CA THR A 34 3.94 9.97 -3.07
C THR A 34 4.86 10.71 -4.05
N GLN A 35 4.31 11.27 -5.13
CA GLN A 35 5.08 12.11 -6.07
C GLN A 35 5.36 13.54 -5.55
N LYS A 36 4.75 13.96 -4.44
CA LYS A 36 4.99 15.29 -3.87
C LYS A 36 6.30 15.28 -3.07
N PRO A 37 7.28 16.14 -3.39
CA PRO A 37 8.53 16.22 -2.63
C PRO A 37 8.28 16.42 -1.13
N GLY A 38 8.94 15.63 -0.29
CA GLY A 38 8.79 15.67 1.16
C GLY A 38 7.48 15.10 1.72
N ALA A 39 6.59 14.55 0.89
CA ALA A 39 5.33 13.95 1.36
C ALA A 39 5.52 12.57 2.00
N VAL A 40 6.61 11.87 1.64
CA VAL A 40 6.99 10.58 2.22
C VAL A 40 8.25 10.79 3.07
N LYS A 41 8.19 10.38 4.33
CA LYS A 41 9.35 10.49 5.25
C LYS A 41 10.49 9.62 4.73
N ASN A 42 11.68 10.21 4.57
CA ASN A 42 12.84 9.59 3.93
C ASN A 42 12.59 9.17 2.46
N GLY A 43 11.55 9.73 1.82
CA GLY A 43 11.20 9.53 0.41
C GLY A 43 11.70 10.69 -0.46
N ASP A 44 12.94 11.10 -0.19
CA ASP A 44 13.75 12.02 -1.00
C ASP A 44 14.57 11.22 -2.02
#